data_AF-A0A8D0H1M2-F1
#
_entry.id   AF-A0A8D0H1M2-F1
#
_cell.length_a   1.000
_cell.length_b   1.000
_cell.length_c   1.000
_cell.angle_alpha   90.00
_cell.angle_beta   90.00
_cell.angle_gamma   90.00
#
_symmetry.space_group_name_H-M   'P 1'
#
loop_
_entity.id
_entity.type
_entity.pdbx_description
1 polymer ?
#
loop_
_entity_poly.entity_id
_entity_poly.type
_entity_poly.pdbx_seq_one_letter_code
_entity_poly.pdbx_strand_id
1 'polypeptide(L)'
;RLGAQRWGPVFTTGARRPCAELRCWRLRLPGDGIPRESSPFINNAEMDRGNIYEGKNMALFEEEMDSNPMVSSLLNKLANYTNLTQGVVEHEEDEDSKRKEIKTPCMGTFIGVYLPCLQNILGVILFLRLTWIVGTSGVLETFIIVFMCCACTMLTAISMSAIATNGVVPAGGSYYMISRSLGPEFGGAVGLCFYLGTTFAGAMYILGTIEILLVNSHAYKYISPNAAIFKAEDVDGETEAMLNNMRVYGTCIIALMAIVVFVGVKYVNKLALVFLACVILSIIAIYAGVIKTAFDPPDFPICLLGNRTLSRHNYDTCAKYSEENNKTVTTKLWRLFCDSALLNATCDEYFSLNNVTEIQGIPGVASGVLIDNLWSSYSDKGSIVEKKDQPSVAVPEETKFVGLPYVFTDIMTYFTMLVGIYFPSVTGIMAVSIIDLSCIVLFGACIEGVVLRDKFGEAVNGNLVIGTLAWPSPWVIVIGSFFSTCGAGLQSLTGAPRLLQAIARDGIVPFLQVSYFLCLRTSSMFIFL
;
A
#
# COMPACT_ATOMS: atom_id res chain seq x y z
N ARG A 1 6.11 -45.89 -45.56
CA ARG A 1 6.97 -47.07 -45.83
C ARG A 1 8.41 -46.58 -45.82
N LEU A 2 9.20 -47.09 -44.86
CA LEU A 2 10.68 -47.29 -44.87
C LEU A 2 11.53 -46.03 -45.11
N GLY A 3 12.40 -45.60 -44.17
CA GLY A 3 13.63 -46.32 -43.78
C GLY A 3 14.71 -46.04 -44.85
N ALA A 4 15.99 -45.84 -44.60
CA ALA A 4 16.86 -46.00 -43.46
C ALA A 4 18.24 -45.51 -43.95
N GLN A 5 19.09 -44.92 -43.10
CA GLN A 5 20.54 -45.00 -43.32
C GLN A 5 21.25 -45.13 -41.98
N ARG A 6 21.80 -46.32 -41.76
CA ARG A 6 22.73 -46.69 -40.69
C ARG A 6 23.84 -47.49 -41.37
N TRP A 7 25.09 -47.06 -41.25
CA TRP A 7 26.28 -47.92 -41.32
C TRP A 7 27.34 -47.31 -40.40
N GLY A 8 27.91 -48.14 -39.52
CA GLY A 8 28.89 -47.76 -38.49
C GLY A 8 30.35 -47.86 -38.97
N PRO A 9 31.28 -48.35 -38.13
CA PRO A 9 32.29 -47.53 -37.44
C PRO A 9 33.74 -47.87 -37.84
N VAL A 10 34.71 -46.99 -37.53
CA VAL A 10 36.15 -47.30 -37.61
C VAL A 10 36.91 -46.68 -36.43
N PHE A 11 37.71 -47.51 -35.75
CA PHE A 11 38.67 -47.23 -34.67
C PHE A 11 40.05 -46.82 -35.22
N THR A 12 40.82 -45.99 -34.49
CA THR A 12 42.32 -45.95 -34.36
C THR A 12 42.72 -44.73 -33.47
N THR A 13 43.14 -44.88 -32.20
CA THR A 13 44.50 -45.12 -31.60
C THR A 13 45.49 -43.93 -31.53
N GLY A 14 45.84 -43.54 -30.28
CA GLY A 14 47.11 -42.90 -29.84
C GLY A 14 47.11 -41.36 -29.76
N ALA A 15 47.64 -40.65 -28.73
CA ALA A 15 48.48 -41.03 -27.60
C ALA A 15 48.59 -39.89 -26.53
N ARG A 16 48.85 -40.31 -25.27
CA ARG A 16 49.59 -39.68 -24.13
C ARG A 16 48.98 -38.57 -23.21
N ARG A 17 48.90 -38.98 -21.93
CA ARG A 17 48.71 -38.31 -20.59
C ARG A 17 49.91 -37.42 -20.17
N PRO A 18 49.99 -36.71 -18.99
CA PRO A 18 49.29 -36.89 -17.68
C PRO A 18 48.80 -35.57 -16.98
N CYS A 19 48.00 -35.52 -15.90
CA CYS A 19 48.23 -35.98 -14.52
C CYS A 19 46.94 -36.04 -13.64
N ALA A 20 46.87 -37.09 -12.79
CA ALA A 20 46.37 -37.22 -11.39
C ALA A 20 45.04 -36.57 -10.95
N GLU A 21 43.97 -37.35 -10.68
CA GLU A 21 43.54 -37.93 -9.36
C GLU A 21 42.70 -36.93 -8.50
N LEU A 22 41.59 -37.21 -7.80
CA LEU A 22 40.81 -38.37 -7.31
C LEU A 22 39.50 -37.73 -6.76
N ARG A 23 38.24 -38.14 -7.03
CA ARG A 23 37.52 -39.22 -6.32
C ARG A 23 36.06 -39.39 -6.82
N CYS A 24 35.72 -40.66 -7.10
CA CYS A 24 34.45 -41.38 -6.93
C CYS A 24 33.10 -40.82 -7.44
N TRP A 25 32.73 -41.23 -8.66
CA TRP A 25 31.36 -41.57 -9.03
C TRP A 25 31.26 -43.09 -9.26
N ARG A 26 30.35 -43.77 -8.55
CA ARG A 26 30.07 -45.19 -8.73
C ARG A 26 28.83 -45.33 -9.62
N LEU A 27 29.04 -45.84 -10.83
CA LEU A 27 28.01 -46.27 -11.78
C LEU A 27 27.15 -47.40 -11.21
N ARG A 28 25.84 -47.36 -11.50
CA ARG A 28 24.96 -48.54 -11.52
C ARG A 28 24.21 -48.52 -12.86
N LEU A 29 24.38 -49.60 -13.64
CA LEU A 29 23.77 -49.85 -14.97
C LEU A 29 22.29 -50.31 -14.85
N PRO A 30 21.52 -50.34 -15.97
CA PRO A 30 20.07 -50.25 -15.98
C PRO A 30 19.39 -51.61 -15.80
N GLY A 31 18.25 -51.60 -15.11
CA GLY A 31 17.34 -52.74 -15.03
C GLY A 31 15.94 -52.30 -15.43
N ASP A 32 15.39 -52.96 -16.45
CA ASP A 32 14.01 -52.83 -16.91
C ASP A 32 13.02 -53.14 -15.78
N GLY A 33 11.98 -52.32 -15.64
CA GLY A 33 10.92 -52.47 -14.66
C GLY A 33 9.71 -51.60 -15.00
N ILE A 34 8.64 -52.27 -15.42
CA ILE A 34 7.28 -51.82 -15.75
C ILE A 34 6.75 -50.72 -14.80
N PRO A 35 6.01 -49.69 -15.30
CA PRO A 35 5.50 -48.61 -14.46
C PRO A 35 4.44 -49.15 -13.48
N ARG A 36 4.67 -48.95 -12.18
CA ARG A 36 3.66 -49.20 -11.15
C ARG A 36 2.75 -47.99 -11.05
N GLU A 37 1.58 -48.07 -11.68
CA GLU A 37 0.37 -47.50 -11.11
C GLU A 37 0.02 -48.33 -9.87
N SER A 38 -0.14 -47.69 -8.72
CA SER A 38 -0.79 -48.30 -7.56
C SER A 38 -1.72 -47.28 -6.92
N SER A 39 -2.99 -47.43 -7.30
CA SER A 39 -4.17 -46.97 -6.59
C SER A 39 -4.13 -47.36 -5.10
N PRO A 40 -4.62 -46.52 -4.17
CA PRO A 40 -4.59 -46.83 -2.76
C PRO A 40 -5.94 -47.40 -2.33
N PHE A 41 -6.19 -48.70 -2.54
CA PHE A 41 -7.31 -49.36 -1.87
C PHE A 41 -6.96 -50.79 -1.45
N ILE A 42 -7.13 -51.01 -0.14
CA ILE A 42 -7.26 -52.26 0.61
C ILE A 42 -5.95 -52.99 0.94
N ASN A 43 -5.48 -52.80 2.18
CA ASN A 43 -4.86 -53.87 2.94
C ASN A 43 -5.55 -53.97 4.30
N ASN A 44 -6.12 -55.15 4.59
CA ASN A 44 -6.99 -55.44 5.73
C ASN A 44 -6.20 -55.65 7.03
N ALA A 45 -5.72 -54.58 7.65
CA ALA A 45 -5.15 -54.62 8.99
C ALA A 45 -5.23 -53.27 9.72
N GLU A 46 -6.41 -52.63 9.78
CA GLU A 46 -6.59 -51.42 10.61
C GLU A 46 -8.08 -51.16 10.93
N MET A 47 -8.76 -52.15 11.53
CA MET A 47 -10.17 -52.01 11.96
C MET A 47 -10.34 -51.36 13.34
N ASP A 48 -9.33 -50.64 13.85
CA ASP A 48 -9.39 -49.93 15.14
C ASP A 48 -8.93 -48.46 15.06
N ARG A 49 -8.62 -47.95 13.86
CA ARG A 49 -8.25 -46.54 13.61
C ARG A 49 -9.31 -45.71 12.89
N GLY A 50 -10.43 -46.33 12.50
CA GLY A 50 -11.48 -45.71 11.69
C GLY A 50 -12.29 -44.62 12.40
N ASN A 51 -12.37 -44.63 13.75
CA ASN A 51 -13.24 -43.69 14.48
C ASN A 51 -12.58 -42.37 14.90
N ILE A 52 -11.28 -42.15 14.63
CA ILE A 52 -10.57 -40.95 15.11
C ILE A 52 -10.49 -39.86 14.03
N TYR A 53 -10.72 -40.19 12.75
CA TYR A 53 -10.53 -39.24 11.64
C TYR A 53 -11.80 -38.53 11.15
N GLU A 54 -13.00 -39.05 11.46
CA GLU A 54 -14.25 -38.41 11.00
C GLU A 54 -14.73 -37.24 11.88
N GLY A 55 -14.21 -37.09 13.11
CA GLY A 55 -14.68 -36.06 14.04
C GLY A 55 -13.93 -34.72 14.00
N LYS A 56 -12.76 -34.64 13.34
CA LYS A 56 -11.82 -33.51 13.53
C LYS A 56 -11.75 -32.49 12.41
N ASN A 57 -12.46 -32.72 11.31
CA ASN A 57 -12.37 -31.87 10.11
C ASN A 57 -13.53 -30.88 9.95
N MET A 58 -14.46 -30.77 10.90
CA MET A 58 -15.65 -29.92 10.77
C MET A 58 -16.05 -29.16 12.06
N ALA A 59 -15.13 -28.95 13.01
CA ALA A 59 -15.39 -28.19 14.23
C ALA A 59 -14.39 -27.03 14.39
N LEU A 60 -14.44 -26.06 13.46
CA LEU A 60 -13.47 -24.97 13.37
C LEU A 60 -13.83 -23.71 14.21
N PHE A 61 -14.73 -23.83 15.19
CA PHE A 61 -15.14 -22.68 16.02
C PHE A 61 -15.27 -22.96 17.53
N GLU A 62 -15.51 -24.20 17.99
CA GLU A 62 -15.80 -24.45 19.41
C GLU A 62 -14.57 -24.77 20.28
N GLU A 63 -13.43 -25.21 19.72
CA GLU A 63 -12.29 -25.63 20.56
C GLU A 63 -11.38 -24.49 21.07
N GLU A 64 -11.50 -23.25 20.57
CA GLU A 64 -10.57 -22.17 20.95
C GLU A 64 -11.05 -21.27 22.11
N MET A 65 -12.28 -21.44 22.60
CA MET A 65 -12.85 -20.56 23.63
C MET A 65 -12.73 -21.10 25.08
N ASP A 66 -12.53 -22.40 25.28
CA ASP A 66 -12.84 -23.02 26.59
C ASP A 66 -11.68 -23.69 27.37
N SER A 67 -10.40 -23.47 27.02
CA SER A 67 -9.35 -23.92 27.95
C SER A 67 -8.06 -23.09 27.97
N ASN A 68 -7.79 -22.54 29.16
CA ASN A 68 -6.57 -21.91 29.69
C ASN A 68 -6.58 -20.37 29.73
N PRO A 69 -5.95 -19.73 30.76
CA PRO A 69 -6.05 -18.29 30.99
C PRO A 69 -5.66 -17.50 29.73
N MET A 70 -6.69 -16.87 29.16
CA MET A 70 -6.76 -16.42 27.77
C MET A 70 -5.64 -15.46 27.39
N VAL A 71 -5.23 -14.59 28.32
CA VAL A 71 -4.31 -13.48 28.02
C VAL A 71 -2.86 -13.96 27.86
N SER A 72 -2.34 -14.84 28.71
CA SER A 72 -0.94 -15.30 28.62
C SER A 72 -0.71 -16.21 27.40
N SER A 73 -1.71 -17.03 27.04
CA SER A 73 -1.68 -17.86 25.83
C SER A 73 -1.81 -17.00 24.57
N LEU A 74 -2.72 -16.02 24.55
CA LEU A 74 -2.82 -15.03 23.46
C LEU A 74 -1.55 -14.21 23.31
N LEU A 75 -0.96 -13.72 24.41
CA LEU A 75 0.28 -12.97 24.38
C LEU A 75 1.45 -13.81 23.85
N ASN A 76 1.50 -15.10 24.19
CA ASN A 76 2.53 -16.01 23.66
C ASN A 76 2.30 -16.33 22.17
N LYS A 77 1.03 -16.47 21.72
CA LYS A 77 0.67 -16.59 20.29
C LYS A 77 0.99 -15.30 19.51
N LEU A 78 0.74 -14.14 20.10
CA LEU A 78 1.04 -12.82 19.53
C LEU A 78 2.55 -12.53 19.51
N ALA A 79 3.31 -13.00 20.50
CA ALA A 79 4.76 -12.86 20.53
C ALA A 79 5.45 -13.66 19.41
N ASN A 80 4.81 -14.73 18.94
CA ASN A 80 5.25 -15.55 17.81
C ASN A 80 4.55 -15.19 16.48
N TYR A 81 3.85 -14.05 16.42
CA TYR A 81 3.19 -13.58 15.21
C TYR A 81 4.19 -13.34 14.07
N THR A 82 3.89 -13.85 12.88
CA THR A 82 4.66 -13.60 11.66
C THR A 82 3.72 -13.31 10.51
N ASN A 83 3.89 -12.17 9.86
CA ASN A 83 3.13 -11.74 8.69
C ASN A 83 3.90 -11.87 7.36
N LEU A 84 5.14 -12.35 7.40
CA LEU A 84 5.96 -12.50 6.21
C LEU A 84 5.57 -13.75 5.41
N THR A 85 5.81 -13.67 4.10
CA THR A 85 5.60 -14.80 3.21
C THR A 85 6.53 -15.94 3.57
N GLN A 86 5.96 -17.14 3.62
CA GLN A 86 6.73 -18.36 3.74
C GLN A 86 7.52 -18.63 2.47
N GLY A 87 8.67 -19.28 2.61
CA GLY A 87 9.64 -19.45 1.53
C GLY A 87 10.23 -20.84 1.41
N VAL A 88 11.24 -20.94 0.55
CA VAL A 88 11.93 -22.18 0.16
C VAL A 88 12.48 -22.97 1.34
N VAL A 89 13.04 -22.29 2.34
CA VAL A 89 13.68 -22.91 3.51
C VAL A 89 12.66 -23.66 4.36
N GLU A 90 11.51 -23.05 4.64
CA GLU A 90 10.46 -23.67 5.46
C GLU A 90 9.85 -24.87 4.73
N HIS A 91 9.72 -24.80 3.41
CA HIS A 91 9.32 -25.94 2.60
C HIS A 91 10.33 -27.11 2.67
N GLU A 92 11.64 -26.85 2.74
CA GLU A 92 12.65 -27.91 2.94
C GLU A 92 12.54 -28.52 4.33
N GLU A 93 12.40 -27.67 5.35
CA GLU A 93 12.24 -28.12 6.73
C GLU A 93 11.01 -29.01 6.89
N ASP A 94 9.89 -28.70 6.24
CA ASP A 94 8.69 -29.54 6.30
C ASP A 94 8.81 -30.87 5.52
N GLU A 95 9.52 -30.89 4.39
CA GLU A 95 9.83 -32.14 3.68
C GLU A 95 10.75 -33.05 4.51
N ASP A 96 11.71 -32.48 5.24
CA ASP A 96 12.58 -33.22 6.16
C ASP A 96 11.86 -33.60 7.46
N SER A 97 10.94 -32.76 7.96
CA SER A 97 10.13 -33.00 9.17
C SER A 97 9.08 -34.08 8.97
N LYS A 98 8.63 -34.36 7.74
CA LYS A 98 7.86 -35.59 7.47
C LYS A 98 8.63 -36.87 7.83
N ARG A 99 9.94 -36.82 8.09
CA ARG A 99 10.75 -37.92 8.65
C ARG A 99 10.94 -37.86 10.17
N LYS A 100 10.52 -36.78 10.85
CA LYS A 100 10.53 -36.62 12.33
C LYS A 100 9.33 -35.78 12.77
N GLU A 101 8.36 -36.38 13.45
CA GLU A 101 7.22 -35.66 14.06
C GLU A 101 7.72 -34.52 14.97
N ILE A 102 7.67 -33.29 14.46
CA ILE A 102 7.89 -32.06 15.23
C ILE A 102 6.54 -31.33 15.25
N LYS A 103 6.03 -31.09 16.47
CA LYS A 103 4.89 -30.18 16.71
C LYS A 103 5.32 -28.75 16.38
N THR A 104 5.12 -28.31 15.14
CA THR A 104 5.04 -26.88 14.84
C THR A 104 3.79 -26.31 15.55
N PRO A 105 3.88 -25.15 16.23
CA PRO A 105 2.71 -24.53 16.83
C PRO A 105 1.77 -24.11 15.71
N CYS A 106 0.62 -24.80 15.61
CA CYS A 106 -0.43 -24.43 14.67
C CYS A 106 -0.92 -23.00 14.98
N MET A 107 -0.66 -22.05 14.08
CA MET A 107 -1.30 -20.74 14.15
C MET A 107 -2.78 -20.93 13.79
N GLY A 108 -3.68 -20.39 14.62
CA GLY A 108 -5.12 -20.40 14.33
C GLY A 108 -5.50 -19.46 13.19
N THR A 109 -6.73 -19.57 12.69
CA THR A 109 -7.23 -18.79 11.53
C THR A 109 -7.12 -17.28 11.73
N PHE A 110 -7.40 -16.78 12.94
CA PHE A 110 -7.38 -15.35 13.23
C PHE A 110 -5.96 -14.77 13.18
N ILE A 111 -5.02 -15.36 13.92
CA ILE A 111 -3.65 -14.86 14.04
C ILE A 111 -2.81 -15.22 12.81
N GLY A 112 -3.02 -16.40 12.23
CA GLY A 112 -2.21 -16.93 11.12
C GLY A 112 -2.65 -16.47 9.74
N VAL A 113 -3.92 -16.11 9.53
CA VAL A 113 -4.46 -15.75 8.20
C VAL A 113 -5.12 -14.38 8.20
N TYR A 114 -6.07 -14.14 9.12
CA TYR A 114 -6.84 -12.89 9.10
C TYR A 114 -5.98 -11.65 9.37
N LEU A 115 -5.18 -11.63 10.44
CA LEU A 115 -4.35 -10.47 10.79
C LEU A 115 -3.24 -10.18 9.75
N PRO A 116 -2.47 -11.16 9.24
CA PRO A 116 -1.49 -10.92 8.18
C PRO A 116 -2.12 -10.40 6.90
N CYS A 117 -3.29 -10.93 6.51
CA CYS A 117 -4.00 -10.37 5.38
C CYS A 117 -4.41 -8.92 5.67
N LEU A 118 -5.06 -8.64 6.79
CA LEU A 118 -5.48 -7.27 7.17
C LEU A 118 -4.30 -6.28 7.10
N GLN A 119 -3.12 -6.67 7.61
CA GLN A 119 -1.92 -5.83 7.62
C GLN A 119 -1.37 -5.54 6.21
N ASN A 120 -1.44 -6.49 5.29
CA ASN A 120 -0.98 -6.30 3.92
C ASN A 120 -1.94 -5.42 3.09
N ILE A 121 -3.21 -5.32 3.51
CA ILE A 121 -4.26 -4.61 2.78
C ILE A 121 -4.37 -3.16 3.22
N LEU A 122 -4.35 -2.93 4.53
CA LEU A 122 -4.48 -1.59 5.11
C LEU A 122 -3.21 -0.78 4.86
N GLY A 123 -3.15 -0.20 3.66
CA GLY A 123 -1.97 0.48 3.14
C GLY A 123 -2.12 1.99 3.08
N VAL A 124 -1.24 2.58 2.26
CA VAL A 124 -1.09 4.02 2.11
C VAL A 124 -2.28 4.71 1.44
N ILE A 125 -3.03 3.99 0.57
CA ILE A 125 -4.12 4.58 -0.23
C ILE A 125 -5.25 5.10 0.67
N LEU A 126 -5.60 4.35 1.73
CA LEU A 126 -6.64 4.75 2.69
C LEU A 126 -6.32 6.11 3.33
N PHE A 127 -5.04 6.37 3.65
CA PHE A 127 -4.64 7.61 4.33
C PHE A 127 -4.33 8.78 3.37
N LEU A 128 -3.71 8.51 2.22
CA LEU A 128 -3.20 9.58 1.34
C LEU A 128 -4.06 9.89 0.12
N ARG A 129 -4.97 8.98 -0.27
CA ARG A 129 -5.66 9.07 -1.56
C ARG A 129 -7.16 8.90 -1.46
N LEU A 130 -7.68 8.22 -0.45
CA LEU A 130 -9.12 7.96 -0.34
C LEU A 130 -9.94 9.26 -0.25
N THR A 131 -9.50 10.25 0.54
CA THR A 131 -10.17 11.57 0.61
C THR A 131 -10.21 12.27 -0.75
N TRP A 132 -9.10 12.22 -1.49
CA TRP A 132 -8.98 12.83 -2.82
C TRP A 132 -9.82 12.14 -3.89
N ILE A 133 -9.88 10.80 -3.85
CA ILE A 133 -10.76 10.02 -4.75
C ILE A 133 -12.22 10.38 -4.48
N VAL A 134 -12.63 10.47 -3.20
CA VAL A 134 -13.99 10.89 -2.82
C VAL A 134 -14.28 12.32 -3.26
N GLY A 135 -13.33 13.24 -3.14
CA GLY A 135 -13.52 14.63 -3.58
C GLY A 135 -13.64 14.82 -5.09
N THR A 136 -12.93 14.00 -5.88
CA THR A 136 -12.88 14.12 -7.35
C THR A 136 -14.00 13.36 -8.03
N SER A 137 -14.26 12.12 -7.62
CA SER A 137 -15.31 11.25 -8.16
C SER A 137 -16.68 11.52 -7.52
N GLY A 138 -16.71 12.16 -6.35
CA GLY A 138 -17.89 12.23 -5.51
C GLY A 138 -18.17 10.89 -4.81
N VAL A 139 -19.12 10.91 -3.87
CA VAL A 139 -19.45 9.74 -3.05
C VAL A 139 -20.06 8.61 -3.88
N LEU A 140 -20.96 8.92 -4.83
CA LEU A 140 -21.68 7.89 -5.59
C LEU A 140 -20.74 7.11 -6.53
N GLU A 141 -19.94 7.79 -7.34
CA GLU A 141 -19.03 7.13 -8.27
C GLU A 141 -17.90 6.41 -7.52
N THR A 142 -17.41 6.94 -6.41
CA THR A 142 -16.42 6.24 -5.57
C THR A 142 -16.98 4.92 -5.03
N PHE A 143 -18.25 4.89 -4.63
CA PHE A 143 -18.91 3.64 -4.21
C PHE A 143 -18.90 2.58 -5.33
N ILE A 144 -19.13 2.99 -6.58
CA ILE A 144 -19.08 2.11 -7.75
C ILE A 144 -17.65 1.60 -7.98
N ILE A 145 -16.64 2.46 -7.85
CA ILE A 145 -15.22 2.08 -7.97
C ILE A 145 -14.89 0.99 -6.94
N VAL A 146 -15.24 1.21 -5.67
CA VAL A 146 -14.96 0.25 -4.59
C VAL A 146 -15.69 -1.05 -4.80
N PHE A 147 -16.98 -0.99 -5.15
CA PHE A 147 -17.79 -2.17 -5.41
C PHE A 147 -17.20 -3.03 -6.54
N MET A 148 -16.81 -2.41 -7.66
CA MET A 148 -16.20 -3.11 -8.79
C MET A 148 -14.88 -3.80 -8.41
N CYS A 149 -14.01 -3.08 -7.70
CA CYS A 149 -12.71 -3.59 -7.25
C CYS A 149 -12.87 -4.71 -6.20
N CYS A 150 -13.82 -4.58 -5.26
CA CYS A 150 -14.13 -5.60 -4.26
C CYS A 150 -14.74 -6.85 -4.89
N ALA A 151 -15.62 -6.71 -5.88
CA ALA A 151 -16.20 -7.86 -6.58
C ALA A 151 -15.13 -8.67 -7.32
N CYS A 152 -14.20 -8.00 -8.01
CA CYS A 152 -13.07 -8.65 -8.70
C CYS A 152 -12.19 -9.45 -7.73
N THR A 153 -11.81 -8.84 -6.60
CA THR A 153 -10.94 -9.48 -5.61
C THR A 153 -11.65 -10.57 -4.81
N MET A 154 -12.96 -10.43 -4.54
CA MET A 154 -13.78 -11.47 -3.91
C MET A 154 -13.89 -12.72 -4.79
N LEU A 155 -14.15 -12.55 -6.10
CA LEU A 155 -14.16 -13.67 -7.05
C LEU A 155 -12.79 -14.38 -7.07
N THR A 156 -11.71 -13.61 -7.04
CA THR A 156 -10.34 -14.15 -6.97
C THR A 156 -10.09 -14.91 -5.66
N ALA A 157 -10.60 -14.41 -4.53
CA ALA A 157 -10.49 -15.10 -3.24
C ALA A 157 -11.28 -16.41 -3.20
N ILE A 158 -12.45 -16.47 -3.84
CA ILE A 158 -13.22 -17.72 -3.99
C ILE A 158 -12.42 -18.73 -4.83
N SER A 159 -11.81 -18.31 -5.93
CA SER A 159 -10.95 -19.18 -6.75
C SER A 159 -9.72 -19.67 -5.97
N MET A 160 -9.05 -18.80 -5.21
CA MET A 160 -7.93 -19.18 -4.35
C MET A 160 -8.36 -20.15 -3.24
N SER A 161 -9.56 -19.98 -2.68
CA SER A 161 -10.10 -20.90 -1.67
C SER A 161 -10.31 -22.30 -2.24
N ALA A 162 -10.78 -22.41 -3.49
CA ALA A 162 -10.93 -23.70 -4.18
C ALA A 162 -9.57 -24.37 -4.46
N ILE A 163 -8.51 -23.59 -4.74
CA ILE A 163 -7.15 -24.12 -4.90
C ILE A 163 -6.62 -24.65 -3.56
N ALA A 164 -6.86 -23.91 -2.47
CA ALA A 164 -6.39 -24.28 -1.13
C ALA A 164 -7.08 -25.53 -0.56
N THR A 165 -8.31 -25.85 -0.99
CA THR A 165 -9.03 -27.06 -0.58
C THR A 165 -8.76 -28.27 -1.49
N ASN A 166 -8.01 -28.09 -2.59
CA ASN A 166 -7.70 -29.15 -3.52
C ASN A 166 -6.36 -29.84 -3.15
N GLY A 167 -6.46 -31.03 -2.56
CA GLY A 167 -5.31 -31.87 -2.23
C GLY A 167 -4.66 -31.56 -0.88
N VAL A 168 -3.45 -32.08 -0.66
CA VAL A 168 -2.67 -31.83 0.55
C VAL A 168 -1.91 -30.51 0.39
N VAL A 169 -2.26 -29.50 1.18
CA VAL A 169 -1.61 -28.19 1.15
C VAL A 169 -0.16 -28.35 1.63
N PRO A 170 0.84 -28.18 0.75
CA PRO A 170 2.22 -28.25 1.16
C PRO A 170 2.63 -26.94 1.83
N ALA A 171 3.45 -27.04 2.86
CA ALA A 171 4.06 -25.86 3.46
C ALA A 171 5.04 -25.21 2.48
N GLY A 172 5.12 -23.88 2.47
CA GLY A 172 5.91 -23.11 1.49
C GLY A 172 5.23 -21.84 0.97
N GLY A 173 3.99 -21.57 1.38
CA GLY A 173 3.27 -20.35 1.01
C GLY A 173 2.49 -20.44 -0.32
N SER A 174 2.04 -19.28 -0.81
CA SER A 174 1.08 -19.19 -1.92
C SER A 174 1.61 -19.73 -3.26
N TYR A 175 2.90 -19.55 -3.55
CA TYR A 175 3.50 -20.04 -4.79
C TYR A 175 3.48 -21.57 -4.90
N TYR A 176 3.95 -22.27 -3.87
CA TYR A 176 3.96 -23.74 -3.85
C TYR A 176 2.56 -24.34 -3.86
N MET A 177 1.58 -23.65 -3.26
CA MET A 177 0.16 -24.04 -3.32
C MET A 177 -0.38 -23.95 -4.75
N ILE A 178 -0.11 -22.85 -5.46
CA ILE A 178 -0.59 -22.64 -6.84
C ILE A 178 0.12 -23.57 -7.83
N SER A 179 1.46 -23.67 -7.76
CA SER A 179 2.24 -24.44 -8.73
C SER A 179 1.96 -25.94 -8.66
N ARG A 180 1.66 -26.47 -7.47
CA ARG A 180 1.33 -27.90 -7.29
C ARG A 180 -0.11 -28.23 -7.67
N SER A 181 -1.06 -27.32 -7.49
CA SER A 181 -2.47 -27.55 -7.85
C SER A 181 -2.78 -27.28 -9.33
N LEU A 182 -2.14 -26.28 -9.95
CA LEU A 182 -2.39 -25.89 -11.36
C LEU A 182 -1.29 -26.33 -12.33
N GLY A 183 -0.16 -26.82 -11.81
CA GLY A 183 1.00 -27.23 -12.60
C GLY A 183 2.09 -26.15 -12.68
N PRO A 184 3.34 -26.55 -13.00
CA PRO A 184 4.52 -25.70 -12.91
C PRO A 184 4.52 -24.54 -13.92
N GLU A 185 3.95 -24.73 -15.12
CA GLU A 185 3.92 -23.67 -16.15
C GLU A 185 3.02 -22.49 -15.73
N PHE A 186 1.81 -22.80 -15.24
CA PHE A 186 0.90 -21.80 -14.69
C PHE A 186 1.45 -21.17 -13.41
N GLY A 187 2.02 -21.99 -12.50
CA GLY A 187 2.65 -21.51 -11.27
C GLY A 187 3.80 -20.54 -11.54
N GLY A 188 4.65 -20.84 -12.52
CA GLY A 188 5.76 -19.97 -12.92
C GLY A 188 5.31 -18.62 -13.48
N ALA A 189 4.31 -18.62 -14.38
CA ALA A 189 3.79 -17.38 -14.97
C ALA A 189 3.09 -16.49 -13.93
N VAL A 190 2.20 -17.07 -13.11
CA VAL A 190 1.50 -16.34 -12.03
C VAL A 190 2.49 -15.84 -10.98
N GLY A 191 3.46 -16.68 -10.61
CA GLY A 191 4.53 -16.33 -9.66
C GLY A 191 5.38 -15.15 -10.13
N LEU A 192 5.77 -15.12 -11.42
CA LEU A 192 6.54 -14.01 -11.99
C LEU A 192 5.74 -12.70 -11.99
N CYS A 193 4.46 -12.75 -12.37
CA CYS A 193 3.57 -11.57 -12.30
C CYS A 193 3.41 -11.07 -10.87
N PHE A 194 3.25 -11.99 -9.91
CA PHE A 194 3.15 -11.66 -8.49
C PHE A 194 4.45 -11.07 -7.92
N TYR A 195 5.61 -11.54 -8.39
CA TYR A 195 6.93 -10.95 -8.08
C TYR A 195 7.05 -9.51 -8.57
N LEU A 196 6.71 -9.24 -9.83
CA LEU A 196 6.75 -7.88 -10.37
C LEU A 196 5.76 -6.96 -9.64
N GLY A 197 4.54 -7.44 -9.38
CA GLY A 197 3.52 -6.69 -8.64
C GLY A 197 3.96 -6.32 -7.24
N THR A 198 4.51 -7.27 -6.48
CA THR A 198 5.02 -7.01 -5.11
C THR A 198 6.24 -6.07 -5.13
N THR A 199 7.09 -6.14 -6.15
CA THR A 199 8.23 -5.22 -6.31
C THR A 199 7.78 -3.78 -6.55
N PHE A 200 6.83 -3.56 -7.47
CA PHE A 200 6.27 -2.23 -7.72
C PHE A 200 5.44 -1.71 -6.54
N ALA A 201 4.74 -2.59 -5.81
CA ALA A 201 4.06 -2.21 -4.56
C ALA A 201 5.06 -1.72 -3.50
N GLY A 202 6.21 -2.38 -3.36
CA GLY A 202 7.30 -1.92 -2.49
C GLY A 202 7.75 -0.49 -2.82
N ALA A 203 7.95 -0.19 -4.10
CA ALA A 203 8.29 1.17 -4.55
C ALA A 203 7.17 2.18 -4.25
N MET A 204 5.90 1.81 -4.46
CA MET A 204 4.74 2.64 -4.15
C MET A 204 4.67 2.99 -2.65
N TYR A 205 4.88 2.02 -1.75
CA TYR A 205 4.91 2.28 -0.31
C TYR A 205 6.08 3.19 0.08
N ILE A 206 7.26 3.02 -0.51
CA ILE A 206 8.40 3.90 -0.25
C ILE A 206 8.09 5.35 -0.68
N LEU A 207 7.50 5.53 -1.87
CA LEU A 207 7.07 6.85 -2.33
C LEU A 207 6.03 7.48 -1.39
N GLY A 208 5.04 6.71 -0.94
CA GLY A 208 4.06 7.18 0.04
C GLY A 208 4.67 7.56 1.39
N THR A 209 5.69 6.81 1.84
CA THR A 209 6.44 7.11 3.07
C THR A 209 7.15 8.45 2.96
N ILE A 210 7.79 8.72 1.82
CA ILE A 210 8.49 9.99 1.56
C ILE A 210 7.49 11.13 1.48
N GLU A 211 6.34 10.94 0.84
CA GLU A 211 5.30 11.96 0.75
C GLU A 211 4.80 12.34 2.15
N ILE A 212 4.54 11.36 3.02
CA ILE A 212 4.16 11.64 4.42
C ILE A 212 5.27 12.40 5.14
N LEU A 213 6.54 12.00 4.95
CA LEU A 213 7.70 12.66 5.57
C LEU A 213 7.89 14.10 5.09
N LEU A 214 7.82 14.35 3.79
CA LEU A 214 8.08 15.65 3.19
C LEU A 214 6.92 16.63 3.39
N VAL A 215 5.68 16.16 3.30
CA VAL A 215 4.49 17.01 3.42
C VAL A 215 4.19 17.35 4.88
N ASN A 216 4.29 16.39 5.82
CA ASN A 216 3.75 16.56 7.18
C ASN A 216 4.77 16.71 8.30
N SER A 217 6.05 16.43 8.06
CA SER A 217 7.00 16.49 9.16
C SER A 217 7.27 17.95 9.56
N HIS A 218 6.63 18.39 10.64
CA HIS A 218 7.05 19.60 11.38
C HIS A 218 8.52 19.49 11.83
N ALA A 219 9.13 18.30 11.93
CA ALA A 219 10.58 18.21 12.13
C ALA A 219 11.36 18.83 10.95
N TYR A 220 10.83 18.76 9.72
CA TYR A 220 11.37 19.48 8.57
C TYR A 220 11.15 21.00 8.70
N LYS A 221 9.97 21.42 9.18
CA LYS A 221 9.62 22.85 9.36
C LYS A 221 10.40 23.55 10.49
N TYR A 222 10.79 22.83 11.55
CA TYR A 222 11.45 23.41 12.74
C TYR A 222 12.93 23.04 12.90
N ILE A 223 13.41 21.92 12.35
CA ILE A 223 14.85 21.57 12.41
C ILE A 223 15.61 22.04 11.17
N SER A 224 14.96 22.21 10.00
CA SER A 224 15.60 22.84 8.83
C SER A 224 14.63 23.11 7.66
N PRO A 225 14.16 24.35 7.43
CA PRO A 225 13.58 24.74 6.13
C PRO A 225 14.56 24.61 4.94
N ASN A 226 15.80 24.16 5.18
CA ASN A 226 16.87 23.90 4.20
C ASN A 226 17.06 22.42 3.86
N ALA A 227 16.21 21.50 4.35
CA ALA A 227 16.38 20.08 4.03
C ALA A 227 15.85 19.71 2.63
N ALA A 228 15.01 20.54 1.99
CA ALA A 228 14.74 20.41 0.56
C ALA A 228 16.03 20.73 -0.20
N ILE A 229 16.67 19.70 -0.77
CA ILE A 229 17.97 19.79 -1.44
C ILE A 229 17.83 20.64 -2.70
N PHE A 230 16.72 20.46 -3.42
CA PHE A 230 16.34 21.27 -4.56
C PHE A 230 15.20 22.19 -4.14
N LYS A 231 15.50 23.49 -4.03
CA LYS A 231 14.49 24.55 -3.94
C LYS A 231 14.38 25.17 -5.33
N ALA A 232 13.16 25.23 -5.86
CA ALA A 232 12.92 25.99 -7.08
C ALA A 232 12.97 27.49 -6.75
N GLU A 233 13.72 28.26 -7.54
CA GLU A 233 13.67 29.74 -7.49
C GLU A 233 12.49 30.29 -8.30
N ASP A 234 11.94 29.49 -9.23
CA ASP A 234 10.82 29.84 -10.13
C ASP A 234 9.60 28.90 -9.93
N VAL A 235 8.40 29.46 -10.01
CA VAL A 235 7.10 28.78 -9.79
C VAL A 235 6.86 27.60 -10.75
N ASP A 236 7.32 27.71 -12.00
CA ASP A 236 7.20 26.63 -13.00
C ASP A 236 8.10 25.42 -12.69
N GLY A 237 9.15 25.62 -11.90
CA GLY A 237 10.11 24.58 -11.51
C GLY A 237 9.77 23.86 -10.20
N GLU A 238 8.72 24.27 -9.48
CA GLU A 238 8.38 23.69 -8.16
C GLU A 238 8.05 22.19 -8.23
N THR A 239 7.30 21.79 -9.26
CA THR A 239 6.95 20.38 -9.48
C THR A 239 8.18 19.52 -9.80
N GLU A 240 9.11 20.04 -10.60
CA GLU A 240 10.35 19.35 -10.94
C GLU A 240 11.29 19.23 -9.74
N ALA A 241 11.37 20.29 -8.92
CA ALA A 241 12.13 20.28 -7.69
C ALA A 241 11.57 19.27 -6.68
N MET A 242 10.25 19.21 -6.51
CA MET A 242 9.58 18.24 -5.64
C MET A 242 9.85 16.80 -6.09
N LEU A 243 9.76 16.51 -7.39
CA LEU A 243 10.06 15.19 -7.96
C LEU A 243 11.53 14.79 -7.74
N ASN A 244 12.47 15.71 -7.93
CA ASN A 244 13.88 15.43 -7.69
C ASN A 244 14.17 15.19 -6.19
N ASN A 245 13.51 15.92 -5.30
CA ASN A 245 13.57 15.65 -3.86
C ASN A 245 13.04 14.24 -3.55
N MET A 246 11.91 13.83 -4.11
CA MET A 246 11.37 12.46 -3.92
C MET A 246 12.33 11.37 -4.41
N ARG A 247 13.06 11.60 -5.51
CA ARG A 247 14.06 10.65 -6.03
C ARG A 247 15.24 10.47 -5.06
N VAL A 248 15.79 11.57 -4.53
CA VAL A 248 16.94 11.50 -3.59
C VAL A 248 16.52 10.87 -2.26
N TYR A 249 15.41 11.31 -1.68
CA TYR A 249 14.93 10.71 -0.44
C TYR A 249 14.49 9.25 -0.62
N GLY A 250 13.93 8.90 -1.78
CA GLY A 250 13.52 7.53 -2.05
C GLY A 250 14.69 6.57 -2.23
N THR A 251 15.74 6.99 -2.91
CA THR A 251 16.99 6.21 -3.01
C THR A 251 17.68 6.04 -1.65
N CYS A 252 17.58 7.03 -0.76
CA CYS A 252 18.09 6.92 0.61
C CYS A 252 17.25 5.93 1.46
N ILE A 253 15.92 6.05 1.44
CA ILE A 253 15.02 5.20 2.25
C ILE A 253 15.04 3.74 1.77
N ILE A 254 15.06 3.50 0.45
CA ILE A 254 15.15 2.12 -0.07
C ILE A 254 16.47 1.46 0.34
N ALA A 255 17.59 2.20 0.32
CA ALA A 255 18.89 1.69 0.78
C ALA A 255 18.86 1.36 2.28
N LEU A 256 18.25 2.21 3.11
CA LEU A 256 18.09 1.96 4.54
C LEU A 256 17.21 0.72 4.79
N MET A 257 16.06 0.61 4.11
CA MET A 257 15.19 -0.56 4.24
C MET A 257 15.89 -1.84 3.79
N ALA A 258 16.68 -1.80 2.71
CA ALA A 258 17.46 -2.94 2.25
C ALA A 258 18.52 -3.38 3.29
N ILE A 259 19.18 -2.43 3.95
CA ILE A 259 20.11 -2.73 5.07
C ILE A 259 19.36 -3.39 6.23
N VAL A 260 18.19 -2.89 6.61
CA VAL A 260 17.37 -3.47 7.68
C VAL A 260 16.99 -4.92 7.37
N VAL A 261 16.56 -5.19 6.13
CA VAL A 261 16.23 -6.55 5.73
C VAL A 261 17.47 -7.45 5.70
N PHE A 262 18.63 -6.94 5.29
CA PHE A 262 19.89 -7.67 5.28
C PHE A 262 20.40 -8.04 6.69
N VAL A 263 20.34 -7.11 7.65
CA VAL A 263 20.80 -7.35 9.04
C VAL A 263 19.99 -8.46 9.72
N GLY A 264 18.71 -8.59 9.40
CA GLY A 264 17.96 -9.77 9.80
C GLY A 264 16.45 -9.59 9.76
N VAL A 265 15.82 -10.40 8.91
CA VAL A 265 14.35 -10.50 8.78
C VAL A 265 13.63 -10.83 10.09
N LYS A 266 14.33 -11.46 11.05
CA LYS A 266 13.78 -11.79 12.38
C LYS A 266 13.31 -10.55 13.17
N TYR A 267 13.98 -9.42 13.01
CA TYR A 267 13.58 -8.17 13.67
C TYR A 267 12.34 -7.56 13.02
N VAL A 268 12.25 -7.63 11.68
CA VAL A 268 11.09 -7.18 10.92
C VAL A 268 9.82 -7.91 11.36
N ASN A 269 9.90 -9.24 11.57
CA ASN A 269 8.78 -10.02 12.08
C ASN A 269 8.29 -9.56 13.45
N LYS A 270 9.20 -9.20 14.38
CA LYS A 270 8.80 -8.69 15.70
C LYS A 270 8.16 -7.30 15.62
N LEU A 271 8.59 -6.47 14.68
CA LEU A 271 8.03 -5.12 14.47
C LEU A 271 6.66 -5.15 13.76
N ALA A 272 6.33 -6.24 13.06
CA ALA A 272 5.08 -6.37 12.33
C ALA A 272 3.83 -6.11 13.19
N LEU A 273 3.79 -6.65 14.41
CA LEU A 273 2.67 -6.46 15.33
C LEU A 273 2.53 -4.98 15.76
N VAL A 274 3.65 -4.28 15.91
CA VAL A 274 3.66 -2.84 16.21
C VAL A 274 3.05 -2.05 15.05
N PHE A 275 3.43 -2.37 13.81
CA PHE A 275 2.86 -1.72 12.62
C PHE A 275 1.35 -1.95 12.52
N LEU A 276 0.89 -3.18 12.76
CA LEU A 276 -0.54 -3.52 12.80
C LEU A 276 -1.29 -2.69 13.87
N ALA A 277 -0.73 -2.60 15.08
CA ALA A 277 -1.32 -1.81 16.16
C ALA A 277 -1.43 -0.32 15.79
N CYS A 278 -0.39 0.26 15.16
CA CYS A 278 -0.42 1.64 14.68
C CYS A 278 -1.53 1.88 13.66
N VAL A 279 -1.76 0.94 12.73
CA VAL A 279 -2.83 1.04 11.72
C VAL A 279 -4.20 1.02 12.39
N ILE A 280 -4.45 0.05 13.27
CA ILE A 280 -5.75 -0.10 13.94
C ILE A 280 -6.06 1.13 14.80
N LEU A 281 -5.07 1.64 15.56
CA LEU A 281 -5.25 2.87 16.35
C LEU A 281 -5.55 4.09 15.47
N SER A 282 -4.96 4.17 14.27
CA SER A 282 -5.23 5.26 13.33
C SER A 282 -6.66 5.19 12.78
N ILE A 283 -7.15 4.00 12.45
CA ILE A 283 -8.53 3.79 12.00
C ILE A 283 -9.52 4.16 13.11
N ILE A 284 -9.26 3.73 14.35
CA ILE A 284 -10.09 4.09 15.50
C ILE A 284 -10.10 5.61 15.72
N ALA A 285 -8.94 6.28 15.58
CA ALA A 285 -8.84 7.73 15.70
C ALA A 285 -9.64 8.49 14.64
N ILE A 286 -9.73 7.95 13.41
CA ILE A 286 -10.58 8.51 12.34
C ILE A 286 -12.06 8.39 12.73
N TYR A 287 -12.53 7.20 13.13
CA TYR A 287 -13.94 7.03 13.52
C TYR A 287 -14.30 7.85 14.77
N ALA A 288 -13.42 7.91 15.76
CA ALA A 288 -13.62 8.75 16.94
C ALA A 288 -13.72 10.24 16.56
N GLY A 289 -12.88 10.69 15.63
CA GLY A 289 -12.89 12.02 15.06
C GLY A 289 -14.21 12.36 14.36
N VAL A 290 -14.67 11.48 13.47
CA VAL A 290 -15.97 11.60 12.79
C VAL A 290 -17.12 11.73 13.80
N ILE A 291 -17.18 10.85 14.79
CA ILE A 291 -18.23 10.88 15.82
C ILE A 291 -18.16 12.20 16.60
N LYS A 292 -16.97 12.68 16.94
CA LYS A 292 -16.78 13.97 17.60
C LYS A 292 -17.32 15.12 16.75
N THR A 293 -17.13 15.10 15.42
CA THR A 293 -17.61 16.18 14.54
C THR A 293 -19.13 16.35 14.54
N ALA A 294 -19.90 15.33 14.97
CA ALA A 294 -21.34 15.44 15.10
C ALA A 294 -21.77 16.33 16.29
N PHE A 295 -20.91 16.50 17.30
CA PHE A 295 -21.19 17.30 18.49
C PHE A 295 -20.35 18.57 18.57
N ASP A 296 -19.08 18.47 18.18
CA ASP A 296 -18.06 19.51 18.32
C ASP A 296 -17.10 19.42 17.13
N PRO A 297 -17.44 20.02 15.97
CA PRO A 297 -16.59 20.00 14.78
C PRO A 297 -15.26 20.73 15.05
N PRO A 298 -14.14 20.23 14.50
CA PRO A 298 -12.85 20.86 14.72
C PRO A 298 -12.72 22.16 13.93
N ASP A 299 -12.14 23.19 14.56
CA ASP A 299 -11.92 24.51 13.97
C ASP A 299 -10.79 24.54 12.94
N PHE A 300 -11.13 24.25 11.69
CA PHE A 300 -10.22 24.32 10.54
C PHE A 300 -10.80 25.20 9.43
N PRO A 301 -10.56 26.52 9.48
CA PRO A 301 -11.07 27.45 8.48
C PRO A 301 -10.21 27.44 7.21
N ILE A 302 -10.89 27.50 6.06
CA ILE A 302 -10.30 27.66 4.73
C ILE A 302 -10.69 29.01 4.14
N CYS A 303 -9.83 29.53 3.27
CA CYS A 303 -9.99 30.85 2.69
C CYS A 303 -10.40 30.76 1.21
N LEU A 304 -11.48 31.46 0.87
CA LEU A 304 -12.00 31.55 -0.50
C LEU A 304 -11.93 32.99 -0.99
N LEU A 305 -11.57 33.18 -2.25
CA LEU A 305 -11.73 34.43 -2.97
C LEU A 305 -12.84 34.22 -4.00
N GLY A 306 -14.04 34.75 -3.73
CA GLY A 306 -15.22 34.41 -4.52
C GLY A 306 -15.49 32.90 -4.51
N ASN A 307 -15.34 32.25 -5.66
CA ASN A 307 -15.48 30.80 -5.82
C ASN A 307 -14.14 30.04 -5.79
N ARG A 308 -12.99 30.72 -5.78
CA ARG A 308 -11.65 30.11 -5.90
C ARG A 308 -11.02 29.83 -4.54
N THR A 309 -10.41 28.66 -4.39
CA THR A 309 -9.72 28.25 -3.16
C THR A 309 -8.30 28.79 -3.09
N LEU A 310 -7.94 29.36 -1.94
CA LEU A 310 -6.62 29.93 -1.69
C LEU A 310 -5.76 29.01 -0.81
N SER A 311 -4.46 28.98 -1.07
CA SER A 311 -3.45 28.26 -0.29
C SER A 311 -3.11 29.02 1.01
N ARG A 312 -3.16 28.34 2.16
CA ARG A 312 -3.02 28.96 3.50
C ARG A 312 -1.56 29.18 3.94
N HIS A 313 -0.57 28.87 3.12
CA HIS A 313 0.85 28.88 3.53
C HIS A 313 1.47 30.27 3.73
N ASN A 314 1.06 31.25 2.92
CA ASN A 314 1.75 32.55 2.83
C ASN A 314 1.07 33.67 3.62
N TYR A 315 -0.03 33.39 4.33
CA TYR A 315 -0.76 34.38 5.12
C TYR A 315 -1.54 33.75 6.29
N ASP A 316 -1.66 34.51 7.38
CA ASP A 316 -2.30 34.04 8.61
C ASP A 316 -3.80 34.41 8.66
N THR A 317 -4.15 35.60 8.17
CA THR A 317 -5.51 36.18 8.22
C THR A 317 -6.21 36.12 6.86
N CYS A 318 -7.37 35.47 6.78
CA CYS A 318 -8.22 35.40 5.59
C CYS A 318 -9.09 36.67 5.43
N ALA A 319 -8.46 37.81 5.19
CA ALA A 319 -9.15 39.07 4.96
C ALA A 319 -8.30 39.98 4.06
N LYS A 320 -8.93 40.91 3.33
CA LYS A 320 -8.20 41.91 2.54
C LYS A 320 -7.51 42.96 3.42
N TYR A 321 -8.19 43.37 4.48
CA TYR A 321 -7.75 44.38 5.44
C TYR A 321 -8.00 43.87 6.85
N SER A 322 -7.18 44.31 7.80
CA SER A 322 -7.35 44.07 9.23
C SER A 322 -7.37 45.41 9.96
N GLU A 323 -8.19 45.53 10.99
CA GLU A 323 -8.21 46.72 11.84
C GLU A 323 -7.17 46.55 12.95
N GLU A 324 -6.09 47.32 12.87
CA GLU A 324 -5.06 47.37 13.90
C GLU A 324 -5.03 48.80 14.46
N ASN A 325 -5.32 48.96 15.77
CA ASN A 325 -5.35 50.26 16.46
C ASN A 325 -6.27 51.32 15.78
N ASN A 326 -7.51 50.95 15.44
CA ASN A 326 -8.49 51.80 14.73
C ASN A 326 -8.01 52.32 13.36
N LYS A 327 -6.99 51.69 12.77
CA LYS A 327 -6.53 51.98 11.41
C LYS A 327 -6.71 50.72 10.56
N THR A 328 -7.20 50.92 9.34
CA THR A 328 -7.27 49.84 8.35
C THR A 328 -5.88 49.60 7.78
N VAL A 329 -5.33 48.43 8.07
CA VAL A 329 -4.03 47.98 7.57
C VAL A 329 -4.26 46.84 6.58
N THR A 330 -3.53 46.82 5.48
CA THR A 330 -3.58 45.74 4.50
C THR A 330 -2.95 44.47 5.08
N THR A 331 -3.55 43.31 4.77
CA THR A 331 -3.05 42.02 5.25
C THR A 331 -1.87 41.50 4.40
N LYS A 332 -1.23 40.41 4.84
CA LYS A 332 -0.25 39.69 4.01
C LYS A 332 -0.88 39.19 2.71
N LEU A 333 -2.16 38.78 2.75
CA LEU A 333 -2.91 38.34 1.58
C LEU A 333 -3.01 39.43 0.51
N TRP A 334 -3.20 40.69 0.91
CA TRP A 334 -3.20 41.84 -0.01
C TRP A 334 -1.91 41.94 -0.83
N ARG A 335 -0.76 41.72 -0.21
CA ARG A 335 0.55 41.79 -0.88
C ARG A 335 0.79 40.68 -1.91
N LEU A 336 0.00 39.61 -1.88
CA LEU A 336 0.09 38.52 -2.86
C LEU A 336 -0.67 38.84 -4.14
N PHE A 337 -1.66 39.73 -4.09
CA PHE A 337 -2.52 40.10 -5.22
C PHE A 337 -2.32 41.55 -5.71
N CYS A 338 -1.54 42.35 -4.98
CA CYS A 338 -1.34 43.77 -5.25
C CYS A 338 0.14 44.14 -5.20
N ASP A 339 0.55 45.12 -6.02
CA ASP A 339 1.95 45.54 -6.15
C ASP A 339 2.54 46.16 -4.88
N SER A 340 1.70 46.72 -4.01
CA SER A 340 2.14 47.39 -2.79
C SER A 340 1.17 47.21 -1.62
N ALA A 341 1.67 47.44 -0.40
CA ALA A 341 0.87 47.37 0.83
C ALA A 341 -0.06 48.58 1.05
N LEU A 342 -0.11 49.53 0.12
CA LEU A 342 -0.98 50.70 0.21
C LEU A 342 -2.38 50.35 -0.31
N LEU A 343 -3.40 51.00 0.26
CA LEU A 343 -4.80 50.84 -0.17
C LEU A 343 -5.06 51.31 -1.62
N ASN A 344 -4.19 52.17 -2.16
CA ASN A 344 -4.29 52.70 -3.53
C ASN A 344 -3.46 51.89 -4.55
N ALA A 345 -2.98 50.70 -4.19
CA ALA A 345 -2.20 49.86 -5.09
C ALA A 345 -3.03 49.35 -6.27
N THR A 346 -2.38 49.13 -7.41
CA THR A 346 -2.92 48.28 -8.47
C THR A 346 -2.95 46.84 -7.99
N CYS A 347 -4.10 46.20 -8.15
CA CYS A 347 -4.37 44.82 -7.74
C CYS A 347 -4.94 44.04 -8.91
N ASP A 348 -4.88 42.72 -8.78
CA ASP A 348 -5.59 41.81 -9.67
C ASP A 348 -7.09 42.16 -9.78
N GLU A 349 -7.63 42.03 -11.00
CA GLU A 349 -9.01 42.42 -11.31
C GLU A 349 -10.02 41.51 -10.59
N TYR A 350 -9.76 40.20 -10.59
CA TYR A 350 -10.61 39.23 -9.91
C TYR A 350 -10.58 39.43 -8.39
N PHE A 351 -9.40 39.73 -7.82
CA PHE A 351 -9.26 40.06 -6.41
C PHE A 351 -10.00 41.34 -6.01
N SER A 352 -10.05 42.34 -6.89
CA SER A 352 -10.74 43.61 -6.61
C SER A 352 -12.27 43.45 -6.64
N LEU A 353 -12.79 42.67 -7.59
CA LEU A 353 -14.23 42.48 -7.80
C LEU A 353 -14.88 41.50 -6.82
N ASN A 354 -14.14 40.51 -6.33
CA ASN A 354 -14.68 39.44 -5.49
C ASN A 354 -14.32 39.61 -4.01
N ASN A 355 -15.24 39.24 -3.12
CA ASN A 355 -14.99 39.27 -1.68
C ASN A 355 -14.18 38.05 -1.21
N VAL A 356 -13.38 38.25 -0.16
CA VAL A 356 -12.68 37.17 0.54
C VAL A 356 -13.61 36.65 1.63
N THR A 357 -13.85 35.34 1.67
CA THR A 357 -14.68 34.69 2.68
C THR A 357 -13.91 33.56 3.36
N GLU A 358 -14.14 33.38 4.65
CA GLU A 358 -13.58 32.28 5.44
C GLU A 358 -14.72 31.31 5.76
N ILE A 359 -14.55 30.04 5.38
CA ILE A 359 -15.53 28.98 5.63
C ILE A 359 -14.89 27.82 6.39
N GLN A 360 -15.70 27.00 7.05
CA GLN A 360 -15.21 25.82 7.74
C GLN A 360 -14.84 24.72 6.73
N GLY A 361 -13.63 24.17 6.81
CA GLY A 361 -13.22 23.02 5.99
C GLY A 361 -13.83 21.69 6.46
N ILE A 362 -14.14 21.57 7.76
CA ILE A 362 -14.83 20.42 8.36
C ILE A 362 -16.06 20.92 9.12
N PRO A 363 -17.18 21.12 8.42
CA PRO A 363 -18.43 21.51 9.07
C PRO A 363 -19.09 20.37 9.86
N GLY A 364 -18.64 19.11 9.65
CA GLY A 364 -19.06 17.93 10.42
C GLY A 364 -20.30 17.23 9.86
N VAL A 365 -20.58 16.01 10.35
CA VAL A 365 -21.63 15.11 9.82
C VAL A 365 -23.02 15.75 9.81
N ALA A 366 -23.31 16.62 10.77
CA ALA A 366 -24.64 17.25 10.93
C ALA A 366 -24.91 18.39 9.94
N SER A 367 -23.91 18.81 9.16
CA SER A 367 -23.97 19.99 8.28
C SER A 367 -24.76 19.79 6.98
N GLY A 368 -24.94 18.54 6.55
CA GLY A 368 -25.61 18.23 5.27
C GLY A 368 -24.71 18.30 4.03
N VAL A 369 -23.40 18.51 4.19
CA VAL A 369 -22.39 18.63 3.11
C VAL A 369 -22.27 17.38 2.22
N LEU A 370 -22.82 16.25 2.66
CA LEU A 370 -22.89 15.03 1.85
C LEU A 370 -23.54 15.25 0.48
N ILE A 371 -24.55 16.13 0.39
CA ILE A 371 -25.27 16.39 -0.85
C ILE A 371 -24.36 17.09 -1.86
N ASP A 372 -23.53 18.03 -1.41
CA ASP A 372 -22.62 18.81 -2.24
C ASP A 372 -21.48 17.94 -2.79
N ASN A 373 -21.10 16.91 -2.03
CA ASN A 373 -20.06 15.93 -2.38
C ASN A 373 -20.58 14.68 -3.12
N LEU A 374 -21.87 14.63 -3.46
CA LEU A 374 -22.45 13.41 -4.03
C LEU A 374 -21.95 13.14 -5.46
N TRP A 375 -21.74 14.20 -6.24
CA TRP A 375 -21.40 14.17 -7.66
C TRP A 375 -19.91 14.37 -7.96
N SER A 376 -19.51 13.83 -9.10
CA SER A 376 -18.16 13.95 -9.62
C SER A 376 -17.83 15.38 -10.04
N SER A 377 -16.56 15.74 -9.86
CA SER A 377 -15.95 16.99 -10.25
C SER A 377 -14.59 16.69 -10.88
N TYR A 378 -14.61 16.04 -12.04
CA TYR A 378 -13.41 15.84 -12.85
C TYR A 378 -12.86 17.17 -13.33
N SER A 379 -11.54 17.28 -13.35
CA SER A 379 -10.84 18.52 -13.68
C SER A 379 -9.53 18.23 -14.41
N ASP A 380 -9.18 19.15 -15.31
CA ASP A 380 -7.93 19.11 -16.06
C ASP A 380 -6.75 19.54 -15.20
N LYS A 381 -5.54 19.16 -15.63
CA LYS A 381 -4.31 19.56 -14.95
C LYS A 381 -4.17 21.09 -14.96
N GLY A 382 -3.91 21.69 -13.80
CA GLY A 382 -3.69 23.13 -13.64
C GLY A 382 -4.96 23.97 -13.52
N SER A 383 -6.15 23.36 -13.49
CA SER A 383 -7.39 24.10 -13.18
C SER A 383 -7.43 24.50 -11.70
N ILE A 384 -8.06 25.63 -11.38
CA ILE A 384 -8.26 26.07 -9.99
C ILE A 384 -9.35 25.24 -9.32
N VAL A 385 -9.16 24.89 -8.03
CA VAL A 385 -10.18 24.20 -7.24
C VAL A 385 -11.26 25.19 -6.79
N GLU A 386 -12.44 25.11 -7.42
CA GLU A 386 -13.55 26.04 -7.17
C GLU A 386 -14.69 25.43 -6.37
N LYS A 387 -15.35 26.23 -5.51
CA LYS A 387 -16.61 25.90 -4.83
C LYS A 387 -17.79 26.43 -5.63
N LYS A 388 -18.70 25.55 -6.07
CA LYS A 388 -19.82 25.87 -6.97
C LYS A 388 -20.89 26.77 -6.33
N ASP A 389 -21.09 26.67 -5.02
CA ASP A 389 -22.20 27.36 -4.32
C ASP A 389 -21.86 28.78 -3.86
N GLN A 390 -20.67 29.30 -4.20
CA GLN A 390 -20.24 30.65 -3.83
C GLN A 390 -20.47 31.65 -4.99
N PRO A 391 -21.09 32.82 -4.73
CA PRO A 391 -21.24 33.86 -5.75
C PRO A 391 -19.86 34.42 -6.14
N SER A 392 -19.59 34.47 -7.44
CA SER A 392 -18.40 35.09 -7.99
C SER A 392 -18.71 35.87 -9.26
N VAL A 393 -17.96 36.95 -9.46
CA VAL A 393 -17.97 37.74 -10.69
C VAL A 393 -16.89 37.18 -11.60
N ALA A 394 -17.31 36.63 -12.74
CA ALA A 394 -16.40 36.11 -13.76
C ALA A 394 -15.67 37.28 -14.44
N VAL A 395 -14.35 37.15 -14.51
CA VAL A 395 -13.46 38.09 -15.22
C VAL A 395 -12.85 37.32 -16.40
N PRO A 396 -12.74 37.92 -17.61
CA PRO A 396 -12.01 37.32 -18.71
C PRO A 396 -10.59 36.96 -18.27
N GLU A 397 -10.22 35.69 -18.37
CA GLU A 397 -8.91 35.22 -17.91
C GLU A 397 -7.79 35.82 -18.77
N GLU A 398 -7.22 36.95 -18.34
CA GLU A 398 -5.87 37.30 -18.76
C GLU A 398 -4.90 36.36 -18.05
N THR A 399 -4.14 35.63 -18.86
CA THR A 399 -3.18 34.57 -18.52
C THR A 399 -2.01 35.08 -17.65
N LYS A 400 -2.28 35.40 -16.38
CA LYS A 400 -1.27 35.66 -15.35
C LYS A 400 -1.60 34.95 -14.04
N PHE A 401 -1.68 33.63 -14.08
CA PHE A 401 -1.81 32.79 -12.88
C PHE A 401 -0.47 32.54 -12.17
N VAL A 402 0.65 33.02 -12.74
CA VAL A 402 2.00 32.72 -12.25
C VAL A 402 2.24 33.41 -10.91
N GLY A 403 2.45 32.61 -9.85
CA GLY A 403 2.81 33.09 -8.51
C GLY A 403 1.64 33.49 -7.61
N LEU A 404 0.39 33.29 -8.05
CA LEU A 404 -0.78 33.54 -7.21
C LEU A 404 -1.07 32.34 -6.28
N PRO A 405 -1.50 32.58 -5.02
CA PRO A 405 -1.70 31.54 -4.01
C PRO A 405 -3.03 30.79 -4.21
N TYR A 406 -3.30 30.28 -5.41
CA TYR A 406 -4.45 29.42 -5.68
C TYR A 406 -4.09 27.95 -5.50
N VAL A 407 -5.09 27.15 -5.14
CA VAL A 407 -4.96 25.68 -5.11
C VAL A 407 -5.32 25.13 -6.49
N PHE A 408 -4.37 24.42 -7.11
CA PHE A 408 -4.51 23.87 -8.45
C PHE A 408 -4.66 22.35 -8.45
N THR A 409 -5.37 21.84 -9.46
CA THR A 409 -5.46 20.40 -9.72
C THR A 409 -4.12 19.88 -10.27
N ASP A 410 -3.46 18.99 -9.51
CA ASP A 410 -2.12 18.43 -9.84
C ASP A 410 -2.10 17.59 -11.14
N ILE A 411 -3.15 16.81 -11.38
CA ILE A 411 -3.25 15.86 -12.49
C ILE A 411 -4.65 15.85 -13.10
N MET A 412 -4.73 15.60 -14.41
CA MET A 412 -6.02 15.38 -15.08
C MET A 412 -6.71 14.16 -14.47
N THR A 413 -7.98 14.30 -14.10
CA THR A 413 -8.74 13.24 -13.43
C THR A 413 -9.87 12.72 -14.31
N TYR A 414 -10.03 11.40 -14.34
CA TYR A 414 -11.12 10.70 -15.03
C TYR A 414 -11.38 9.35 -14.36
N PHE A 415 -12.59 8.81 -14.53
CA PHE A 415 -13.07 7.61 -13.82
C PHE A 415 -12.10 6.42 -13.86
N THR A 416 -11.59 6.04 -15.04
CA THR A 416 -10.72 4.87 -15.18
C THR A 416 -9.33 5.07 -14.54
N MET A 417 -8.84 6.30 -14.44
CA MET A 417 -7.64 6.62 -13.68
C MET A 417 -7.84 6.35 -12.19
N LEU A 418 -8.97 6.81 -11.63
CA LEU A 418 -9.28 6.63 -10.21
C LEU A 418 -9.44 5.17 -9.83
N VAL A 419 -10.04 4.35 -10.72
CA VAL A 419 -10.06 2.88 -10.55
C VAL A 419 -8.65 2.33 -10.43
N GLY A 420 -7.73 2.72 -11.31
CA GLY A 420 -6.33 2.28 -11.26
C GLY A 420 -5.58 2.72 -10.00
N ILE A 421 -5.85 3.93 -9.49
CA ILE A 421 -5.24 4.44 -8.25
C ILE A 421 -5.78 3.71 -7.02
N TYR A 422 -7.07 3.37 -7.00
CA TYR A 422 -7.71 2.70 -5.87
C TYR A 422 -7.44 1.18 -5.84
N PHE A 423 -7.24 0.54 -7.00
CA PHE A 423 -7.11 -0.92 -7.11
C PHE A 423 -6.08 -1.57 -6.17
N PRO A 424 -4.89 -0.98 -5.89
CA PRO A 424 -3.94 -1.58 -4.94
C PRO A 424 -4.43 -1.62 -3.48
N SER A 425 -5.52 -0.91 -3.16
CA SER A 425 -6.13 -0.87 -1.82
C SER A 425 -7.07 -2.05 -1.56
N VAL A 426 -7.60 -2.69 -2.61
CA VAL A 426 -8.62 -3.72 -2.46
C VAL A 426 -8.04 -5.12 -2.33
N THR A 427 -8.73 -5.94 -1.55
CA THR A 427 -8.56 -7.40 -1.55
C THR A 427 -9.89 -8.07 -1.19
N GLY A 428 -9.97 -9.39 -1.39
CA GLY A 428 -11.20 -10.17 -1.21
C GLY A 428 -11.67 -10.33 0.25
N ILE A 429 -11.22 -9.50 1.19
CA ILE A 429 -11.66 -9.55 2.60
C ILE A 429 -12.77 -8.54 2.83
N MET A 430 -13.98 -9.05 3.11
CA MET A 430 -15.18 -8.23 3.34
C MET A 430 -15.01 -7.17 4.45
N ALA A 431 -14.25 -7.46 5.51
CA ALA A 431 -14.06 -6.53 6.63
C ALA A 431 -13.41 -5.21 6.18
N VAL A 432 -12.44 -5.27 5.26
CA VAL A 432 -11.78 -4.06 4.74
C VAL A 432 -12.72 -3.29 3.82
N SER A 433 -13.47 -3.98 2.96
CA SER A 433 -14.47 -3.35 2.11
C SER A 433 -15.50 -2.56 2.92
N ILE A 434 -15.93 -3.08 4.08
CA ILE A 434 -16.83 -2.37 4.98
C ILE A 434 -16.18 -1.10 5.54
N ILE A 435 -14.91 -1.16 5.94
CA ILE A 435 -14.16 0.00 6.42
C ILE A 435 -14.11 1.06 5.31
N ASP A 436 -13.68 0.69 4.10
CA ASP A 436 -13.56 1.62 2.97
C ASP A 436 -14.90 2.26 2.59
N LEU A 437 -15.96 1.46 2.46
CA LEU A 437 -17.30 1.95 2.13
C LEU A 437 -17.84 2.90 3.21
N SER A 438 -17.59 2.59 4.49
CA SER A 438 -17.98 3.48 5.58
C SER A 438 -17.17 4.78 5.55
N CYS A 439 -15.85 4.72 5.34
CA CYS A 439 -14.99 5.90 5.24
C CYS A 439 -15.41 6.83 4.10
N ILE A 440 -15.80 6.29 2.94
CA ILE A 440 -16.28 7.08 1.79
C ILE A 440 -17.49 7.94 2.16
N VAL A 441 -18.49 7.33 2.80
CA VAL A 441 -19.69 8.05 3.23
C VAL A 441 -19.35 9.08 4.30
N LEU A 442 -18.51 8.71 5.28
CA LEU A 442 -18.14 9.60 6.37
C LEU A 442 -17.31 10.79 5.90
N PHE A 443 -16.35 10.61 4.99
CA PHE A 443 -15.55 11.71 4.44
C PHE A 443 -16.40 12.68 3.62
N GLY A 444 -17.27 12.16 2.76
CA GLY A 444 -18.22 12.99 2.01
C GLY A 444 -19.20 13.76 2.90
N ALA A 445 -19.57 13.21 4.07
CA ALA A 445 -20.48 13.85 4.99
C ALA A 445 -19.82 14.87 5.95
N CYS A 446 -18.53 14.72 6.24
CA CYS A 446 -17.84 15.56 7.24
C CYS A 446 -17.04 16.72 6.63
N ILE A 447 -16.44 16.51 5.46
CA ILE A 447 -15.39 17.37 4.91
C ILE A 447 -15.94 18.13 3.70
N GLU A 448 -15.61 19.41 3.61
CA GLU A 448 -15.96 20.27 2.48
C GLU A 448 -15.26 19.80 1.17
N GLY A 449 -15.98 19.82 0.04
CA GLY A 449 -15.51 19.26 -1.23
C GLY A 449 -14.26 19.93 -1.82
N VAL A 450 -14.01 21.21 -1.54
CA VAL A 450 -12.74 21.87 -1.93
C VAL A 450 -11.54 21.31 -1.16
N VAL A 451 -11.72 20.93 0.10
CA VAL A 451 -10.66 20.34 0.93
C VAL A 451 -10.42 18.89 0.53
N LEU A 452 -11.48 18.14 0.20
CA LEU A 452 -11.34 16.78 -0.32
C LEU A 452 -10.54 16.74 -1.63
N ARG A 453 -10.72 17.72 -2.53
CA ARG A 453 -10.01 17.80 -3.82
C ARG A 453 -8.57 18.30 -3.71
N ASP A 454 -8.18 18.84 -2.55
CA ASP A 454 -6.81 19.26 -2.27
C ASP A 454 -5.98 18.08 -1.75
N LYS A 455 -5.14 17.53 -2.63
CA LYS A 455 -4.30 16.36 -2.36
C LYS A 455 -3.21 16.63 -1.31
N PHE A 456 -2.62 17.82 -1.30
CA PHE A 456 -1.47 18.16 -0.45
C PHE A 456 -1.87 18.93 0.82
N GLY A 457 -3.13 19.36 0.91
CA GLY A 457 -3.65 20.09 2.06
C GLY A 457 -3.17 21.54 2.12
N GLU A 458 -2.87 22.15 0.99
CA GLU A 458 -2.46 23.56 0.88
C GLU A 458 -3.51 24.52 1.46
N ALA A 459 -4.79 24.24 1.27
CA ALA A 459 -5.90 24.99 1.84
C ALA A 459 -5.95 24.89 3.39
N VAL A 460 -5.38 23.82 3.96
CA VAL A 460 -5.39 23.52 5.41
C VAL A 460 -3.98 23.60 6.02
N ASN A 461 -3.13 24.47 5.49
CA ASN A 461 -1.77 24.76 5.98
C ASN A 461 -0.82 23.54 5.98
N GLY A 462 -0.97 22.66 4.98
CA GLY A 462 -0.13 21.48 4.77
C GLY A 462 -0.42 20.31 5.70
N ASN A 463 -1.58 20.31 6.37
CA ASN A 463 -2.02 19.14 7.13
C ASN A 463 -2.64 18.10 6.20
N LEU A 464 -2.45 16.80 6.48
CA LEU A 464 -3.25 15.75 5.85
C LEU A 464 -4.75 16.01 6.07
N VAL A 465 -5.52 16.01 5.00
CA VAL A 465 -6.99 16.17 5.02
C VAL A 465 -7.65 15.11 5.91
N ILE A 466 -7.15 13.88 5.93
CA ILE A 466 -7.65 12.84 6.83
C ILE A 466 -7.21 13.04 8.29
N GLY A 467 -6.06 13.71 8.50
CA GLY A 467 -5.51 13.98 9.81
C GLY A 467 -6.29 15.06 10.55
N THR A 468 -6.78 16.09 9.86
CA THR A 468 -7.60 17.15 10.46
C THR A 468 -8.93 16.64 11.01
N LEU A 469 -9.41 15.49 10.51
CA LEU A 469 -10.61 14.82 11.02
C LEU A 469 -10.33 13.97 12.28
N ALA A 470 -9.09 13.53 12.51
CA ALA A 470 -8.79 12.53 13.52
C ALA A 470 -8.73 13.10 14.95
N TRP A 471 -9.23 12.31 15.92
CA TRP A 471 -9.15 12.62 17.34
C TRP A 471 -8.23 11.62 18.05
N PRO A 472 -7.36 12.04 19.00
CA PRO A 472 -7.26 13.37 19.64
C PRO A 472 -6.41 14.40 18.91
N SER A 473 -5.62 13.99 17.92
CA SER A 473 -4.71 14.90 17.20
C SER A 473 -4.40 14.39 15.80
N PRO A 474 -4.21 15.28 14.80
CA PRO A 474 -3.79 14.91 13.45
C PRO A 474 -2.49 14.08 13.40
N TRP A 475 -1.61 14.28 14.39
CA TRP A 475 -0.33 13.57 14.50
C TRP A 475 -0.48 12.06 14.63
N VAL A 476 -1.60 11.56 15.16
CA VAL A 476 -1.87 10.13 15.27
C VAL A 476 -1.88 9.49 13.89
N ILE A 477 -2.54 10.12 12.92
CA ILE A 477 -2.63 9.60 11.55
C ILE A 477 -1.30 9.78 10.82
N VAL A 478 -0.61 10.90 11.01
CA VAL A 478 0.72 11.12 10.39
C VAL A 478 1.70 10.02 10.82
N ILE A 479 1.81 9.77 12.12
CA ILE A 479 2.73 8.75 12.67
C ILE A 479 2.27 7.34 12.28
N GLY A 480 0.97 7.06 12.41
CA GLY A 480 0.41 5.75 12.13
C GLY A 480 0.50 5.36 10.65
N SER A 481 0.18 6.28 9.74
CA SER A 481 0.32 6.06 8.29
C SER A 481 1.79 5.92 7.88
N PHE A 482 2.71 6.67 8.50
CA PHE A 482 4.15 6.53 8.26
C PHE A 482 4.64 5.11 8.60
N PHE A 483 4.34 4.61 9.81
CA PHE A 483 4.75 3.27 10.23
C PHE A 483 4.03 2.16 9.46
N SER A 484 2.75 2.35 9.14
CA SER A 484 2.00 1.43 8.27
C SER A 484 2.70 1.26 6.93
N THR A 485 3.01 2.38 6.28
CA THR A 485 3.60 2.38 4.94
C THR A 485 5.03 1.84 4.95
N CYS A 486 5.85 2.20 5.95
CA CYS A 486 7.17 1.59 6.14
C CYS A 486 7.08 0.07 6.34
N GLY A 487 6.12 -0.39 7.16
CA GLY A 487 5.90 -1.80 7.43
C GLY A 487 5.46 -2.58 6.20
N ALA A 488 4.59 -2.01 5.37
CA ALA A 488 4.18 -2.59 4.09
C ALA A 488 5.35 -2.65 3.10
N GLY A 489 6.16 -1.58 3.00
CA GLY A 489 7.37 -1.55 2.20
C GLY A 489 8.38 -2.63 2.59
N LEU A 490 8.62 -2.83 3.90
CA LEU A 490 9.48 -3.90 4.40
C LEU A 490 8.93 -5.31 4.10
N GLN A 491 7.61 -5.50 4.16
CA GLN A 491 6.96 -6.76 3.80
C GLN A 491 7.12 -7.07 2.31
N SER A 492 6.88 -6.09 1.43
CA SER A 492 7.09 -6.24 -0.01
C SER A 492 8.55 -6.54 -0.35
N LEU A 493 9.48 -5.80 0.29
CA LEU A 493 10.91 -5.98 0.08
C LEU A 493 11.31 -7.40 0.53
N THR A 494 10.92 -7.87 1.71
CA THR A 494 11.24 -9.23 2.18
C THR A 494 10.56 -10.34 1.38
N GLY A 495 9.34 -10.12 0.89
CA GLY A 495 8.53 -11.14 0.25
C GLY A 495 8.90 -11.43 -1.21
N ALA A 496 9.18 -10.39 -2.00
CA ALA A 496 9.46 -10.55 -3.43
C ALA A 496 10.70 -11.44 -3.72
N PRO A 497 11.85 -11.29 -3.03
CA PRO A 497 13.02 -12.15 -3.22
C PRO A 497 12.77 -13.60 -2.79
N ARG A 498 11.99 -13.84 -1.73
CA ARG A 498 11.61 -15.20 -1.28
C ARG A 498 10.79 -15.93 -2.34
N LEU A 499 9.85 -15.21 -2.96
CA LEU A 499 9.05 -15.71 -4.07
C LEU A 499 9.91 -16.02 -5.30
N LEU A 500 10.81 -15.11 -5.69
CA LEU A 500 11.71 -15.31 -6.82
C LEU A 500 12.65 -16.51 -6.60
N GLN A 501 13.14 -16.68 -5.36
CA GLN A 501 13.96 -17.83 -4.99
C GLN A 501 13.20 -19.15 -5.13
N ALA A 502 11.91 -19.18 -4.78
CA ALA A 502 11.06 -20.36 -4.95
C ALA A 502 10.86 -20.73 -6.43
N ILE A 503 10.57 -19.73 -7.27
CA ILE A 503 10.43 -19.93 -8.73
C ILE A 503 11.74 -20.44 -9.34
N ALA A 504 12.87 -19.86 -8.96
CA ALA A 504 14.18 -20.25 -9.49
C ALA A 504 14.58 -21.69 -9.10
N ARG A 505 14.12 -22.18 -7.94
CA ARG A 505 14.38 -23.54 -7.48
C ARG A 505 13.64 -24.60 -8.32
N ASP A 506 12.41 -24.32 -8.71
CA ASP A 506 11.62 -25.27 -9.53
C ASP A 506 12.20 -25.45 -10.94
N GLY A 507 13.19 -24.64 -11.34
CA GLY A 507 13.94 -24.82 -12.58
C GLY A 507 13.11 -24.60 -13.85
N ILE A 508 11.92 -24.01 -13.72
CA ILE A 508 10.97 -23.76 -14.82
C ILE A 508 11.59 -22.82 -15.87
N VAL A 509 12.41 -21.87 -15.41
CA VAL A 509 13.05 -20.86 -16.24
C VAL A 509 14.58 -20.99 -16.13
N PRO A 510 15.26 -21.54 -17.15
CA PRO A 510 16.69 -21.89 -17.04
C PRO A 510 17.61 -20.68 -16.84
N PHE A 511 17.23 -19.48 -17.29
CA PHE A 511 18.03 -18.26 -17.06
C PHE A 511 17.97 -17.75 -15.60
N LEU A 512 16.91 -18.10 -14.84
CA LEU A 512 16.75 -17.68 -13.44
C LEU A 512 17.55 -18.55 -12.46
N GLN A 513 18.10 -19.69 -12.91
CA GLN A 513 18.93 -20.56 -12.05
C GLN A 513 20.22 -19.87 -11.56
N VAL A 514 20.71 -18.86 -12.28
CA VAL A 514 21.84 -18.02 -11.83
C VAL A 514 21.46 -17.22 -10.59
N SER A 515 20.23 -16.68 -10.55
CA SER A 515 19.70 -15.95 -9.39
C SER A 515 19.57 -16.84 -8.16
N TYR A 516 19.24 -18.13 -8.32
CA TYR A 516 19.23 -19.11 -7.23
C TYR A 516 20.64 -19.29 -6.63
N PHE A 517 21.67 -19.44 -7.47
CA PHE A 517 23.05 -19.63 -7.01
C PHE A 517 23.67 -18.39 -6.32
N LEU A 518 23.34 -17.17 -6.79
CA LEU A 518 23.76 -15.97 -6.07
C LEU A 518 22.98 -15.79 -4.75
N CYS A 519 21.66 -16.06 -4.74
CA CYS A 519 20.83 -15.93 -3.55
C CYS A 519 21.13 -17.00 -2.47
N LEU A 520 21.70 -18.15 -2.84
CA LEU A 520 22.19 -19.17 -1.88
C LEU A 520 23.53 -18.82 -1.22
N ARG A 521 24.42 -18.13 -1.94
CA ARG A 521 25.82 -17.90 -1.48
C ARG A 521 25.99 -16.63 -0.67
N THR A 522 25.06 -15.70 -0.84
CA THR A 522 24.92 -14.50 -0.04
C THR A 522 23.47 -14.47 0.42
N SER A 523 23.18 -14.35 1.70
CA SER A 523 21.82 -14.11 2.23
C SER A 523 21.29 -12.73 1.76
N SER A 524 21.33 -12.46 0.44
CA SER A 524 21.43 -11.12 -0.14
C SER A 524 20.64 -11.02 -1.43
N MET A 525 19.35 -10.83 -1.26
CA MET A 525 18.51 -9.69 -1.66
C MET A 525 19.01 -8.54 -2.58
N PHE A 526 20.17 -8.59 -3.24
CA PHE A 526 20.75 -7.40 -3.90
C PHE A 526 20.99 -7.55 -5.41
N ILE A 527 20.17 -8.33 -6.09
CA ILE A 527 20.17 -8.38 -7.54
C ILE A 527 18.81 -7.84 -7.94
N PHE A 528 18.76 -6.71 -8.65
CA PHE A 528 17.60 -5.92 -9.08
C PHE A 528 17.29 -4.63 -8.31
N LEU A 529 18.15 -4.19 -7.39
CA LEU A 529 18.13 -2.80 -6.91
C LEU A 529 18.93 -1.89 -7.83
#